data_AF-A0A5B9Y735-F1
#
_entry.id   AF-A0A5B9Y735-F1
#
_cell.length_a   1.000
_cell.length_b   1.000
_cell.length_c   1.000
_cell.angle_alpha   90.00
_cell.angle_beta   90.00
_cell.angle_gamma   90.00
#
_symmetry.space_group_name_H-M   'P 1'
#
loop_
_entity.id
_entity.type
_entity.pdbx_description
1 polymer ?
#
loop_
_entity_poly.entity_id
_entity_poly.type
_entity_poly.pdbx_seq_one_letter_code
_entity_poly.pdbx_strand_id
1 'polypeptide(L)'
;MKSTNFFKEISDEAVKSSICLALVDNKINVDIIDEGIENLEQLIDKLDPITGLNVTNSIYYHYTNFMNKIKKTYKNDIFDYLRKVEQKSYLEIVAKLSKKVIH
;
A
#
# COMPACT_ATOMS: atom_id res chain seq x y z
N MET A 1 -23.59 -12.51 2.53
CA MET A 1 -22.47 -12.80 1.60
C MET A 1 -22.20 -11.73 0.53
N LYS A 2 -23.14 -10.81 0.20
CA LYS A 2 -22.85 -9.70 -0.76
C LYS A 2 -21.94 -8.59 -0.20
N SER A 3 -21.94 -8.36 1.12
CA SER A 3 -21.16 -7.29 1.77
C SER A 3 -19.65 -7.53 1.71
N THR A 4 -19.19 -8.79 1.75
CA THR A 4 -17.76 -9.13 1.81
C THR A 4 -17.03 -8.81 0.51
N ASN A 5 -17.68 -8.98 -0.65
CA ASN A 5 -17.11 -8.59 -1.95
C ASN A 5 -16.97 -7.07 -2.07
N PHE A 6 -17.98 -6.32 -1.63
CA PHE A 6 -17.95 -4.87 -1.68
C PHE A 6 -16.81 -4.26 -0.84
N PHE A 7 -16.56 -4.77 0.36
CA PHE A 7 -15.44 -4.27 1.18
C PHE A 7 -14.07 -4.64 0.61
N LYS A 8 -13.97 -5.80 -0.03
CA LYS A 8 -12.75 -6.20 -0.75
C LYS A 8 -12.49 -5.24 -1.91
N GLU A 9 -13.51 -4.92 -2.71
CA GLU A 9 -13.42 -3.96 -3.80
C GLU A 9 -12.98 -2.56 -3.31
N ILE A 10 -13.55 -2.06 -2.21
CA ILE A 10 -13.12 -0.79 -1.61
C ILE A 10 -11.66 -0.84 -1.17
N SER A 11 -11.25 -1.93 -0.51
CA SER A 11 -9.88 -2.11 -0.04
C SER A 11 -8.90 -2.13 -1.21
N ASP A 12 -9.22 -2.86 -2.28
CA ASP A 12 -8.39 -2.98 -3.48
C ASP A 12 -8.23 -1.61 -4.17
N GLU A 13 -9.31 -0.84 -4.30
CA GLU A 13 -9.22 0.51 -4.91
C GLU A 13 -8.54 1.54 -4.02
N ALA A 14 -8.67 1.41 -2.70
CA ALA A 14 -7.90 2.23 -1.76
C ALA A 14 -6.40 1.96 -1.89
N VAL A 15 -5.99 0.69 -2.01
CA VAL A 15 -4.58 0.31 -2.23
C VAL A 15 -4.09 0.87 -3.57
N LYS A 16 -4.80 0.64 -4.69
CA LYS A 16 -4.38 1.14 -6.01
C LYS A 16 -4.24 2.66 -6.03
N SER A 17 -5.21 3.38 -5.47
CA SER A 17 -5.17 4.84 -5.39
C SER A 17 -3.97 5.32 -4.56
N SER A 18 -3.66 4.63 -3.47
CA SER A 18 -2.52 4.96 -2.60
C SER A 18 -1.18 4.70 -3.28
N ILE A 19 -1.07 3.66 -4.10
CA ILE A 19 0.09 3.38 -4.95
C ILE A 19 0.28 4.51 -5.96
N CYS A 20 -0.76 4.87 -6.70
CA CYS A 20 -0.68 5.95 -7.69
C CYS A 20 -0.20 7.28 -7.07
N LEU A 21 -0.78 7.66 -5.92
CA LEU A 21 -0.39 8.88 -5.20
C LEU A 21 1.06 8.82 -4.72
N ALA A 22 1.47 7.68 -4.16
CA ALA A 22 2.84 7.50 -3.67
C ALA A 22 3.88 7.59 -4.79
N LEU A 23 3.58 7.06 -5.97
CA LEU A 23 4.46 7.16 -7.14
C LEU A 23 4.63 8.61 -7.60
N VAL A 24 3.52 9.37 -7.64
CA VAL A 24 3.55 10.79 -7.98
C VAL A 24 4.35 11.61 -6.96
N ASP A 25 4.09 11.41 -5.66
CA ASP A 25 4.78 12.14 -4.58
C ASP A 25 6.30 11.92 -4.60
N ASN A 26 6.70 10.70 -4.93
CA ASN A 26 8.11 10.30 -5.00
C ASN A 26 8.72 10.53 -6.40
N LYS A 27 7.99 11.17 -7.31
CA LYS A 27 8.44 11.49 -8.68
C LYS A 27 8.95 10.26 -9.44
N ILE A 28 8.33 9.11 -9.21
CA ILE A 28 8.67 7.87 -9.90
C ILE A 28 8.18 7.99 -11.34
N ASN A 29 9.09 7.77 -12.30
CA ASN A 29 8.66 7.70 -13.69
C ASN A 29 7.79 6.45 -13.87
N VAL A 30 6.54 6.67 -14.27
CA VAL A 30 5.55 5.61 -14.49
C VAL A 30 5.96 4.71 -15.66
N ASP A 31 6.85 5.17 -16.54
CA ASP A 31 7.42 4.37 -17.63
C ASP A 31 8.30 3.20 -17.11
N ILE A 32 8.72 3.22 -15.84
CA ILE A 32 9.43 2.10 -15.19
C ILE A 32 8.45 0.94 -14.88
N ILE A 33 7.15 1.25 -14.86
CA ILE A 33 6.03 0.34 -14.66
C ILE A 33 5.62 -0.26 -16.01
N ASP A 34 6.59 -0.79 -16.75
CA ASP A 34 6.35 -1.43 -18.04
C ASP A 34 5.98 -2.93 -17.86
N GLU A 35 5.13 -3.40 -18.78
CA GLU A 35 4.32 -4.63 -18.99
C GLU A 35 4.53 -5.96 -18.18
N GLY A 36 5.38 -6.02 -17.17
CA GLY A 36 5.64 -7.24 -16.37
C GLY A 36 5.51 -7.08 -14.85
N ILE A 37 4.98 -5.95 -14.37
CA ILE A 37 4.74 -5.72 -12.93
C ILE A 37 3.34 -6.22 -12.57
N GLU A 38 3.27 -7.38 -11.94
CA GLU A 38 2.03 -8.02 -11.51
C GLU A 38 1.62 -7.60 -10.08
N ASN A 39 2.57 -7.15 -9.26
CA ASN A 39 2.31 -6.79 -7.87
C ASN A 39 3.26 -5.72 -7.31
N LEU A 40 2.91 -5.20 -6.13
CA LEU A 40 3.64 -4.13 -5.45
C LEU A 40 5.08 -4.52 -5.06
N GLU A 41 5.33 -5.79 -4.70
CA GLU A 41 6.68 -6.25 -4.33
C GLU A 41 7.64 -6.11 -5.52
N GLN A 42 7.19 -6.48 -6.72
CA GLN A 42 7.96 -6.31 -7.96
C GLN A 42 8.19 -4.84 -8.32
N LEU A 43 7.23 -3.96 -8.03
CA LEU A 43 7.38 -2.51 -8.23
C LEU A 43 8.46 -1.95 -7.32
N ILE A 44 8.41 -2.27 -6.03
CA ILE A 44 9.37 -1.77 -5.04
C ILE A 44 10.78 -2.34 -5.30
N ASP A 45 10.89 -3.59 -5.75
CA ASP A 45 12.18 -4.22 -6.07
C ASP A 45 12.91 -3.61 -7.27
N LYS A 46 12.20 -2.87 -8.14
CA LYS A 46 12.82 -2.09 -9.23
C LYS A 46 13.35 -0.73 -8.77
N LEU A 47 13.01 -0.29 -7.56
CA LEU A 47 13.45 1.00 -7.03
C LEU A 47 14.73 0.81 -6.21
N ASP A 48 15.57 1.84 -6.15
CA ASP A 48 16.67 1.83 -5.18
C ASP A 48 16.09 1.76 -3.75
N PRO A 49 16.83 1.21 -2.78
CA PRO A 49 16.28 0.91 -1.46
C PRO A 49 15.71 2.13 -0.71
N ILE A 50 16.28 3.32 -0.91
CA ILE A 50 15.82 4.54 -0.25
C ILE A 50 14.50 4.99 -0.87
N THR A 51 14.44 5.00 -2.20
CA THR A 51 13.22 5.34 -2.93
C THR A 51 12.11 4.31 -2.67
N GLY A 52 12.43 3.01 -2.63
CA GLY A 52 11.50 1.94 -2.29
C GLY A 52 10.92 2.10 -0.88
N LEU A 53 11.74 2.48 0.10
CA LEU A 53 11.28 2.81 1.45
C LEU A 53 10.35 4.02 1.45
N ASN A 54 10.71 5.10 0.75
CA ASN A 54 9.90 6.31 0.68
C ASN A 54 8.54 6.06 -0.01
N VAL A 55 8.53 5.31 -1.11
CA VAL A 55 7.29 4.91 -1.80
C VAL A 55 6.44 4.05 -0.87
N THR A 56 7.01 3.07 -0.18
CA THR A 56 6.28 2.21 0.77
C THR A 56 5.64 3.03 1.90
N ASN A 57 6.38 4.00 2.46
CA ASN A 57 5.86 4.90 3.49
C ASN A 57 4.74 5.79 2.95
N SER A 58 4.87 6.33 1.75
CA SER A 58 3.83 7.12 1.10
C SER A 58 2.57 6.29 0.82
N ILE A 59 2.71 5.03 0.37
CA ILE A 59 1.57 4.13 0.18
C ILE A 59 0.81 3.95 1.49
N TYR A 60 1.52 3.63 2.57
CA TYR A 60 0.93 3.42 3.88
C TYR A 60 0.23 4.69 4.40
N TYR A 61 0.86 5.86 4.22
CA TYR A 61 0.28 7.15 4.59
C TYR A 61 -1.04 7.42 3.86
N HIS A 62 -1.07 7.28 2.53
CA HIS A 62 -2.26 7.53 1.73
C HIS A 62 -3.38 6.53 2.03
N TYR A 63 -3.03 5.26 2.15
CA TYR A 63 -4.00 4.21 2.46
C TYR A 63 -4.63 4.43 3.84
N THR A 64 -3.80 4.71 4.87
CA THR A 64 -4.28 5.03 6.21
C THR A 64 -5.24 6.22 6.19
N ASN A 65 -4.93 7.26 5.41
CA ASN A 65 -5.80 8.43 5.29
C ASN A 65 -7.13 8.10 4.60
N PHE A 66 -7.12 7.31 3.54
CA PHE A 66 -8.33 6.83 2.87
C PHE A 66 -9.20 6.00 3.81
N MET A 67 -8.62 5.02 4.49
CA MET A 67 -9.36 4.14 5.39
C MET A 67 -9.89 4.88 6.62
N ASN A 68 -9.15 5.87 7.14
CA ASN A 68 -9.65 6.74 8.21
C ASN A 68 -10.84 7.59 7.75
N LYS A 69 -10.84 8.08 6.51
CA LYS A 69 -12.00 8.78 5.93
C LYS A 69 -13.20 7.84 5.79
N ILE A 70 -13.00 6.64 5.25
CA ILE A 70 -14.08 5.65 5.11
C ILE A 70 -14.60 5.22 6.48
N LYS A 71 -13.74 5.01 7.48
CA LYS A 71 -14.13 4.70 8.87
C LYS A 71 -14.99 5.80 9.49
N LYS A 72 -14.69 7.08 9.24
CA LYS A 72 -15.56 8.19 9.68
C LYS A 72 -16.94 8.12 9.05
N THR A 73 -17.03 7.64 7.81
CA THR A 73 -18.29 7.43 7.09
C THR A 73 -19.03 6.16 7.54
N TYR A 74 -18.31 5.10 7.92
CA TYR A 74 -18.87 3.80 8.29
C TYR A 74 -18.39 3.39 9.71
N LYS A 75 -19.22 3.67 10.72
CA LYS A 75 -18.97 3.35 12.15
C LYS A 75 -19.03 1.83 12.44
N ASN A 76 -18.10 1.01 11.95
CA ASN A 76 -18.16 -0.45 12.15
C ASN A 76 -16.85 -1.12 12.58
N ASP A 77 -16.98 -2.14 13.44
CA ASP A 77 -15.92 -2.94 14.07
C ASP A 77 -14.99 -3.68 13.08
N ILE A 78 -15.47 -3.87 11.84
CA ILE A 78 -14.73 -4.52 10.74
C ILE A 78 -13.45 -3.75 10.37
N PHE A 79 -13.41 -2.42 10.58
CA PHE A 79 -12.22 -1.61 10.30
C PHE A 79 -11.04 -1.94 11.22
N ASP A 80 -11.31 -2.30 12.47
CA ASP A 80 -10.24 -2.61 13.42
C ASP A 80 -9.60 -3.97 13.11
N TYR A 81 -10.35 -4.90 12.52
CA TYR A 81 -9.81 -6.14 11.98
C TYR A 81 -8.92 -5.90 10.76
N LEU A 82 -9.40 -5.12 9.78
CA LEU A 82 -8.63 -4.79 8.57
C LEU A 82 -7.30 -4.08 8.91
N ARG A 83 -7.33 -3.14 9.86
CA ARG A 83 -6.14 -2.42 10.32
C ARG A 83 -5.06 -3.33 10.93
N LYS A 84 -5.45 -4.39 11.65
CA LYS A 84 -4.50 -5.35 12.23
C LYS A 84 -3.82 -6.19 11.15
N VAL A 85 -4.59 -6.63 10.14
CA VAL A 85 -4.05 -7.37 8.99
C VAL A 85 -3.05 -6.50 8.22
N GLU A 86 -3.42 -5.25 7.98
CA GLU A 86 -2.60 -4.28 7.27
C GLU A 86 -1.27 -3.96 8.00
N GLN A 87 -1.32 -3.64 9.31
CA GLN A 87 -0.11 -3.37 10.09
C GLN A 87 0.88 -4.52 10.07
N LYS A 88 0.36 -5.76 10.10
CA LYS A 88 1.20 -6.96 10.00
C LYS A 88 1.92 -7.01 8.65
N SER A 89 1.18 -6.83 7.55
CA SER A 89 1.76 -6.84 6.20
C SER A 89 2.79 -5.72 5.98
N TYR A 90 2.53 -4.52 6.50
CA TYR A 90 3.50 -3.41 6.46
C TYR A 90 4.80 -3.77 7.17
N LEU A 91 4.73 -4.27 8.41
CA LEU A 91 5.92 -4.63 9.18
C LEU A 91 6.73 -5.75 8.53
N GLU A 92 6.06 -6.72 7.89
CA GLU A 92 6.73 -7.79 7.14
C GLU A 92 7.49 -7.24 5.92
N ILE A 93 6.89 -6.33 5.16
CA ILE A 93 7.53 -5.69 4.00
C ILE A 93 8.72 -4.83 4.43
N VAL A 94 8.55 -3.99 5.47
CA VAL A 94 9.63 -3.15 6.01
C VAL A 94 10.81 -4.02 6.47
N ALA A 95 10.55 -5.11 7.20
CA ALA A 95 11.61 -6.00 7.66
C ALA A 95 12.37 -6.68 6.51
N LYS A 96 11.70 -7.02 5.40
CA LYS A 96 12.36 -7.53 4.19
C LYS A 96 13.26 -6.46 3.55
N LEU A 97 12.77 -5.22 3.41
CA LEU A 97 13.52 -4.13 2.80
C LEU A 97 14.73 -3.71 3.66
N SER A 98 14.59 -3.63 4.98
CA SER A 98 15.70 -3.29 5.88
C SER A 98 16.85 -4.29 5.79
N LYS A 99 16.57 -5.58 5.54
CA LYS A 99 17.61 -6.59 5.33
C LYS A 99 18.42 -6.38 4.05
N LYS A 100 17.82 -5.80 3.01
CA LYS A 100 18.50 -5.46 1.75
C LYS A 100 19.39 -4.20 1.86
N VAL A 101 19.26 -3.40 2.91
CA VAL A 101 20.04 -2.16 3.14
C VAL A 101 21.29 -2.40 4.00
N ILE A 102 21.30 -3.47 4.80
CA ILE A 102 22.40 -3.81 5.74
C ILE A 102 23.48 -4.69 5.07
N HIS A 103 23.26 -5.11 3.82
CA HIS A 103 24.22 -5.82 2.96
C HIS A 103 24.37 -5.11 1.63
#